data_AF-B5CRW4-F1
#
_entry.id   AF-B5CRW4-F1
#
_cell.length_a   1.000
_cell.length_b   1.000
_cell.length_c   1.000
_cell.angle_alpha   90.00
_cell.angle_beta   90.00
_cell.angle_gamma   90.00
#
_symmetry.space_group_name_H-M   'P 1'
#
loop_
_entity.id
_entity.type
_entity.pdbx_description
1 polymer ?
#
loop_
_entity_poly.entity_id
_entity_poly.type
_entity_poly.pdbx_seq_one_letter_code
_entity_poly.pdbx_strand_id
1 'polypeptide(L)'
;MDFNRYKLSFNDAKNKIEAYDYMSDTEFSDQIRHWAMFDVPVDNYGIEYKLIRDGVVETFKTVLAESGNRIDYNLDLKVGIRLYELLNPLDDFTVIEANDDDIWRYISVIVMPDITFIRYPNQRDDVRIISEYIPNLSYAIGVKTEKDSVRLKKKRFYSHTRRIWLKTLWWYIHLGWQGDSKSTYEVLKNNGTNIISHFIERPGRGYREQLFRCMLYAFSMLPEQRDKTFRAAAKLNLAKCVSLEPALTDGGETQYSKMLFDEVYDKEVSVHDDEGSDIE
;
A
#
# COMPACT_ATOMS: atom_id res chain seq x y z
N MET A 1 -4.33 11.72 20.06
CA MET A 1 -4.61 10.27 20.26
C MET A 1 -3.35 9.62 20.82
N ASP A 2 -3.43 8.74 21.82
CA ASP A 2 -2.22 8.07 22.37
C ASP A 2 -1.98 6.72 21.67
N PHE A 3 -1.35 6.77 20.49
CA PHE A 3 -1.04 5.57 19.72
C PHE A 3 -0.05 4.64 20.44
N ASN A 4 0.75 5.14 21.38
CA ASN A 4 1.71 4.32 22.10
C ASN A 4 1.06 3.34 23.08
N ARG A 5 -0.17 3.63 23.51
CA ARG A 5 -1.00 2.73 24.30
C ARG A 5 -1.49 1.51 23.51
N TYR A 6 -1.60 1.64 22.19
CA TYR A 6 -2.22 0.64 21.32
C TYR A 6 -1.18 0.01 20.39
N LYS A 7 -0.50 -1.01 20.91
CA LYS A 7 0.53 -1.76 20.21
C LYS A 7 0.22 -3.25 20.28
N LEU A 8 0.58 -3.95 19.22
CA LEU A 8 0.49 -5.40 19.17
C LEU A 8 1.86 -5.95 18.77
N SER A 9 2.52 -6.62 19.72
CA SER A 9 3.84 -7.20 19.46
C SER A 9 3.78 -8.21 18.31
N PHE A 10 4.93 -8.50 17.70
CA PHE A 10 5.01 -9.55 16.68
C PHE A 10 4.44 -10.90 17.15
N ASN A 11 4.74 -11.30 18.39
CA ASN A 11 4.29 -12.58 18.93
C ASN A 11 2.78 -12.56 19.22
N ASP A 12 2.24 -11.46 19.75
CA ASP A 12 0.80 -11.36 19.99
C ASP A 12 0.00 -11.33 18.68
N ALA A 13 0.51 -10.62 17.67
CA ALA A 13 -0.06 -10.61 16.33
C ALA A 13 -0.02 -12.01 15.70
N LYS A 14 1.10 -12.73 15.85
CA LYS A 14 1.24 -14.11 15.42
C LYS A 14 0.20 -15.01 16.10
N ASN A 15 0.12 -14.96 17.42
CA ASN A 15 -0.80 -15.79 18.20
C ASN A 15 -2.27 -15.53 17.79
N LYS A 16 -2.65 -14.26 17.58
CA LYS A 16 -3.99 -13.89 17.11
C LYS A 16 -4.30 -14.41 15.70
N ILE A 17 -3.36 -14.29 14.77
CA ILE A 17 -3.57 -14.76 13.39
C ILE A 17 -3.57 -16.29 13.33
N GLU A 18 -2.71 -16.96 14.09
CA GLU A 18 -2.65 -18.42 14.14
C GLU A 18 -3.85 -19.01 14.91
N ALA A 19 -4.52 -18.25 15.78
CA ALA A 19 -5.77 -18.67 16.42
C ALA A 19 -6.85 -19.07 15.40
N TYR A 20 -6.93 -18.39 14.26
CA TYR A 20 -7.87 -18.74 13.17
C TYR A 20 -7.55 -20.08 12.51
N ASP A 21 -6.29 -20.53 12.55
CA ASP A 21 -5.88 -21.82 11.99
C ASP A 21 -6.40 -22.99 12.84
N TYR A 22 -6.79 -22.74 14.10
CA TYR A 22 -7.39 -23.73 15.00
C TYR A 22 -8.93 -23.75 14.97
N MET A 23 -9.57 -22.82 14.25
CA MET A 23 -11.02 -22.83 14.07
C MET A 23 -11.43 -23.95 13.11
N SER A 24 -12.60 -24.55 13.38
CA SER A 24 -13.26 -25.40 12.40
C SER A 24 -13.59 -24.62 11.12
N ASP A 25 -13.79 -25.33 10.00
CA ASP A 25 -14.17 -24.69 8.74
C ASP A 25 -15.46 -23.88 8.84
N THR A 26 -16.40 -24.31 9.70
CA THR A 26 -17.67 -23.60 9.91
C THR A 26 -17.46 -22.31 10.68
N GLU A 27 -16.71 -22.34 11.79
CA GLU A 27 -16.38 -21.15 12.59
C GLU A 27 -15.59 -20.13 11.75
N PHE A 28 -14.60 -20.59 10.98
CA PHE A 28 -13.82 -19.68 10.15
C PHE A 28 -14.65 -19.10 8.99
N SER A 29 -15.53 -19.89 8.38
CA SER A 29 -16.46 -19.38 7.36
C SER A 29 -17.37 -18.30 7.94
N ASP A 30 -17.88 -18.50 9.16
CA ASP A 30 -18.70 -17.51 9.85
C ASP A 30 -17.93 -16.22 10.13
N GLN A 31 -16.67 -16.33 10.57
CA GLN A 31 -15.77 -15.19 10.73
C GLN A 31 -15.57 -14.42 9.41
N ILE A 32 -15.45 -15.11 8.27
CA ILE A 32 -15.38 -14.46 6.96
C ILE A 32 -16.66 -13.69 6.66
N ARG A 33 -17.85 -14.22 7.01
CA ARG A 33 -19.12 -13.52 6.81
C ARG A 33 -19.18 -12.22 7.62
N HIS A 34 -18.76 -12.26 8.89
CA HIS A 34 -18.63 -11.04 9.69
C HIS A 34 -17.70 -10.01 9.04
N TRP A 35 -16.53 -10.44 8.55
CA TRP A 35 -15.63 -9.54 7.83
C TRP A 35 -16.23 -9.00 6.53
N ALA A 36 -16.94 -9.82 5.76
CA ALA A 36 -17.61 -9.40 4.53
C ALA A 36 -18.73 -8.36 4.79
N MET A 37 -19.30 -8.35 6.00
CA MET A 37 -20.24 -7.34 6.47
C MET A 37 -19.56 -6.11 7.11
N PHE A 38 -18.22 -6.07 7.15
CA PHE A 38 -17.41 -5.07 7.87
C PHE A 38 -17.71 -5.00 9.38
N ASP A 39 -18.17 -6.13 9.93
CA ASP A 39 -18.59 -6.27 11.32
C ASP A 39 -17.40 -6.61 12.21
N VAL A 40 -16.69 -5.55 12.64
CA VAL A 40 -15.67 -5.61 13.68
C VAL A 40 -16.16 -4.79 14.88
N PRO A 41 -16.55 -5.44 15.99
CA PRO A 41 -17.08 -4.77 17.17
C PRO A 41 -16.16 -3.67 17.70
N VAL A 42 -16.74 -2.54 18.11
CA VAL A 42 -15.98 -1.40 18.67
C VAL A 42 -15.21 -1.79 19.93
N ASP A 43 -15.73 -2.72 20.72
CA ASP A 43 -15.09 -3.22 21.95
C ASP A 43 -13.80 -4.02 21.67
N ASN A 44 -13.54 -4.41 20.42
CA ASN A 44 -12.33 -5.14 20.05
C ASN A 44 -11.09 -4.24 19.99
N TYR A 45 -11.27 -2.93 19.83
CA TYR A 45 -10.18 -1.97 19.69
C TYR A 45 -10.39 -0.72 20.57
N GLY A 46 -9.35 0.10 20.72
CA GLY A 46 -9.45 1.36 21.44
C GLY A 46 -10.46 2.29 20.77
N ILE A 47 -11.40 2.85 21.53
CA ILE A 47 -12.47 3.74 21.02
C ILE A 47 -11.93 4.91 20.18
N GLU A 48 -10.70 5.36 20.45
CA GLU A 48 -10.00 6.40 19.69
C GLU A 48 -9.82 6.03 18.21
N TYR A 49 -9.71 4.74 17.87
CA TYR A 49 -9.63 4.27 16.48
C TYR A 49 -10.96 4.24 15.74
N LYS A 50 -12.09 4.47 16.42
CA LYS A 50 -13.41 4.36 15.79
C LYS A 50 -13.54 5.31 14.60
N LEU A 51 -13.14 6.59 14.77
CA LEU A 51 -13.20 7.58 13.69
C LEU A 51 -12.30 7.21 12.51
N ILE A 52 -11.11 6.69 12.79
CA ILE A 52 -10.17 6.24 11.75
C ILE A 52 -10.75 5.04 11.00
N ARG A 53 -11.21 4.02 11.71
CA ARG A 53 -11.82 2.82 11.14
C ARG A 53 -13.03 3.18 10.29
N ASP A 54 -13.99 3.92 10.84
CA ASP A 54 -15.21 4.31 10.13
C ASP A 54 -14.87 5.03 8.82
N GLY A 55 -13.94 5.99 8.88
CA GLY A 55 -13.52 6.75 7.71
C GLY A 55 -12.85 5.91 6.62
N VAL A 56 -11.97 4.98 7.00
CA VAL A 56 -11.26 4.09 6.06
C VAL A 56 -12.20 3.03 5.49
N VAL A 57 -13.02 2.39 6.32
CA VAL A 57 -13.98 1.36 5.89
C VAL A 57 -15.04 1.95 4.96
N GLU A 58 -15.56 3.15 5.27
CA GLU A 58 -16.54 3.79 4.39
C GLU A 58 -15.95 4.16 3.03
N THR A 59 -14.69 4.61 3.00
CA THR A 59 -13.98 4.84 1.75
C THR A 59 -13.75 3.53 0.99
N PHE A 60 -13.34 2.46 1.66
CA PHE A 60 -13.17 1.14 1.05
C PHE A 60 -14.48 0.67 0.38
N LYS A 61 -15.61 0.74 1.10
CA LYS A 61 -16.94 0.37 0.59
C LYS A 61 -17.36 1.20 -0.61
N THR A 62 -17.23 2.53 -0.50
CA THR A 62 -17.63 3.46 -1.56
C THR A 62 -16.85 3.18 -2.84
N VAL A 63 -15.52 3.08 -2.73
CA VAL A 63 -14.65 2.88 -3.90
C VAL A 63 -14.82 1.50 -4.50
N LEU A 64 -15.03 0.47 -3.67
CA LEU A 64 -15.33 -0.87 -4.16
C LEU A 64 -16.65 -0.91 -4.92
N ALA A 65 -17.69 -0.22 -4.43
CA ALA A 65 -18.97 -0.12 -5.14
C ALA A 65 -18.84 0.64 -6.47
N GLU A 66 -18.11 1.77 -6.48
CA GLU A 66 -17.82 2.56 -7.69
C GLU A 66 -17.11 1.75 -8.79
N SER A 67 -16.28 0.77 -8.41
CA SER A 67 -15.56 -0.08 -9.37
C SER A 67 -16.35 -1.32 -9.82
N GLY A 68 -17.63 -1.43 -9.44
CA GLY A 68 -18.43 -2.63 -9.69
C GLY A 68 -17.95 -3.84 -8.90
N ASN A 69 -17.49 -3.61 -7.66
CA ASN A 69 -16.89 -4.59 -6.76
C ASN A 69 -15.60 -5.23 -7.31
N ARG A 70 -14.83 -4.45 -8.08
CA ARG A 70 -13.51 -4.86 -8.54
C ARG A 70 -12.42 -4.33 -7.62
N ILE A 71 -11.64 -5.23 -7.04
CA ILE A 71 -10.45 -4.90 -6.25
C ILE A 71 -9.27 -4.65 -7.19
N ASP A 72 -8.85 -3.39 -7.27
CA ASP A 72 -7.75 -2.93 -8.11
C ASP A 72 -6.86 -1.90 -7.40
N TYR A 73 -5.94 -1.30 -8.16
CA TYR A 73 -5.01 -0.28 -7.65
C TYR A 73 -5.70 1.00 -7.21
N ASN A 74 -6.78 1.42 -7.87
CA ASN A 74 -7.48 2.66 -7.52
C ASN A 74 -8.13 2.54 -6.13
N LEU A 75 -8.63 1.35 -5.77
CA LEU A 75 -9.04 1.04 -4.40
C LEU A 75 -7.88 1.24 -3.41
N ASP A 76 -6.70 0.66 -3.68
CA ASP A 76 -5.52 0.82 -2.83
C ASP A 76 -5.14 2.31 -2.65
N LEU A 77 -5.14 3.08 -3.74
CA LEU A 77 -4.78 4.50 -3.74
C LEU A 77 -5.76 5.35 -2.92
N LYS A 78 -7.07 5.22 -3.18
CA LYS A 78 -8.08 6.01 -2.46
C LYS A 78 -8.14 5.64 -0.96
N VAL A 79 -8.03 4.35 -0.62
CA VAL A 79 -7.95 3.88 0.77
C VAL A 79 -6.69 4.43 1.44
N GLY A 80 -5.55 4.39 0.75
CA GLY A 80 -4.30 4.93 1.26
C GLY A 80 -4.36 6.43 1.54
N ILE A 81 -4.93 7.21 0.62
CA ILE A 81 -5.11 8.66 0.79
C ILE A 81 -5.96 8.93 2.03
N ARG A 82 -7.10 8.23 2.15
CA ARG A 82 -7.99 8.40 3.31
C ARG A 82 -7.31 8.02 4.62
N LEU A 83 -6.57 6.91 4.64
CA LEU A 83 -5.80 6.48 5.79
C LEU A 83 -4.76 7.53 6.19
N TYR A 84 -4.07 8.14 5.24
CA TYR A 84 -3.08 9.19 5.50
C TYR A 84 -3.70 10.48 6.02
N GLU A 85 -4.85 10.92 5.47
CA GLU A 85 -5.59 12.07 5.99
C GLU A 85 -5.99 11.89 7.47
N LEU A 86 -6.42 10.68 7.83
CA LEU A 86 -6.85 10.37 9.20
C LEU A 86 -5.69 10.10 10.16
N LEU A 87 -4.51 9.79 9.61
CA LEU A 87 -3.26 9.53 10.33
C LEU A 87 -2.17 10.49 9.83
N ASN A 88 -2.47 11.78 9.88
CA ASN A 88 -1.61 12.82 9.31
C ASN A 88 -0.44 13.16 10.26
N PRO A 89 0.82 13.17 9.76
CA PRO A 89 2.00 13.61 10.50
C PRO A 89 1.97 15.04 11.04
N LEU A 90 1.18 15.92 10.41
CA LEU A 90 1.04 17.31 10.85
C LEU A 90 0.04 17.49 11.99
N ASP A 91 -0.74 16.45 12.30
CA ASP A 91 -1.73 16.44 13.36
C ASP A 91 -1.19 15.59 14.54
N ASP A 92 -1.72 14.37 14.71
CA ASP A 92 -1.49 13.53 15.88
C ASP A 92 -0.65 12.26 15.60
N PHE A 93 -0.36 11.91 14.34
CA PHE A 93 0.28 10.64 13.99
C PHE A 93 1.66 10.86 13.35
N THR A 94 2.67 11.00 14.20
CA THR A 94 4.04 11.35 13.82
C THR A 94 4.72 10.28 12.95
N VAL A 95 5.78 10.68 12.25
CA VAL A 95 6.63 9.74 11.47
C VAL A 95 7.28 8.68 12.37
N ILE A 96 7.50 8.98 13.66
CA ILE A 96 8.01 8.02 14.64
C ILE A 96 6.98 6.90 14.87
N GLU A 97 5.72 7.26 15.09
CA GLU A 97 4.62 6.30 15.25
C GLU A 97 4.37 5.54 13.95
N ALA A 98 4.42 6.21 12.80
CA ALA A 98 4.30 5.57 11.49
C ALA A 98 5.44 4.58 11.19
N ASN A 99 6.59 4.71 11.84
CA ASN A 99 7.68 3.75 11.71
C ASN A 99 7.51 2.54 12.64
N ASP A 100 6.75 2.65 13.72
CA ASP A 100 6.54 1.59 14.71
C ASP A 100 5.65 0.46 14.15
N ASP A 101 6.25 -0.71 14.00
CA ASP A 101 5.56 -1.88 13.45
C ASP A 101 4.44 -2.40 14.36
N ASP A 102 4.54 -2.26 15.67
CA ASP A 102 3.53 -2.79 16.59
C ASP A 102 2.23 -2.00 16.54
N ILE A 103 2.30 -0.70 16.25
CA ILE A 103 1.11 0.12 15.96
C ILE A 103 0.43 -0.39 14.69
N TRP A 104 1.19 -0.65 13.62
CA TRP A 104 0.62 -1.17 12.37
C TRP A 104 0.06 -2.58 12.51
N ARG A 105 0.69 -3.44 13.32
CA ARG A 105 0.14 -4.76 13.66
C ARG A 105 -1.17 -4.63 14.41
N TYR A 106 -1.27 -3.69 15.36
CA TYR A 106 -2.53 -3.43 16.07
C TYR A 106 -3.63 -2.97 15.10
N ILE A 107 -3.35 -1.97 14.26
CA ILE A 107 -4.29 -1.45 13.26
C ILE A 107 -4.76 -2.57 12.31
N SER A 108 -3.83 -3.35 11.80
CA SER A 108 -4.09 -4.38 10.79
C SER A 108 -4.80 -5.62 11.33
N VAL A 109 -4.41 -6.10 12.53
CA VAL A 109 -4.93 -7.36 13.11
C VAL A 109 -6.15 -7.14 13.99
N ILE A 110 -6.28 -5.97 14.63
CA ILE A 110 -7.34 -5.68 15.61
C ILE A 110 -8.38 -4.72 15.05
N VAL A 111 -7.94 -3.58 14.52
CA VAL A 111 -8.84 -2.49 14.13
C VAL A 111 -9.49 -2.76 12.77
N MET A 112 -8.72 -3.22 11.79
CA MET A 112 -9.14 -3.37 10.39
C MET A 112 -8.75 -4.74 9.77
N PRO A 113 -9.01 -5.86 10.45
CA PRO A 113 -8.69 -7.19 9.91
C PRO A 113 -9.54 -7.53 8.68
N ASP A 114 -10.78 -7.04 8.66
CA ASP A 114 -11.79 -7.27 7.64
C ASP A 114 -11.38 -6.73 6.26
N ILE A 115 -11.06 -5.43 6.15
CA ILE A 115 -10.68 -4.84 4.87
C ILE A 115 -9.36 -5.43 4.34
N THR A 116 -8.45 -5.82 5.23
CA THR A 116 -7.20 -6.49 4.86
C THR A 116 -7.49 -7.88 4.31
N PHE A 117 -8.43 -8.62 4.92
CA PHE A 117 -8.87 -9.92 4.44
C PHE A 117 -9.58 -9.82 3.09
N ILE A 118 -10.55 -8.90 2.95
CA ILE A 118 -11.28 -8.68 1.68
C ILE A 118 -10.29 -8.31 0.57
N ARG A 119 -9.29 -7.47 0.84
CA ARG A 119 -8.27 -7.09 -0.14
C ARG A 119 -7.37 -8.26 -0.54
N TYR A 120 -7.06 -9.14 0.40
CA TYR A 120 -6.10 -10.24 0.24
C TYR A 120 -6.64 -11.56 0.82
N PRO A 121 -7.68 -12.15 0.23
CA PRO A 121 -8.11 -13.49 0.59
C PRO A 121 -6.98 -14.48 0.34
N ASN A 122 -6.89 -15.55 1.12
CA ASN A 122 -5.82 -16.53 0.98
C ASN A 122 -6.20 -17.63 -0.01
N GLN A 123 -7.47 -18.01 -0.04
CA GLN A 123 -8.00 -19.12 -0.81
C GLN A 123 -9.13 -18.65 -1.73
N ARG A 124 -9.43 -19.45 -2.77
CA ARG A 124 -10.54 -19.14 -3.68
C ARG A 124 -11.90 -19.27 -3.00
N ASP A 125 -12.03 -20.20 -2.06
CA ASP A 125 -13.26 -20.41 -1.31
C ASP A 125 -13.58 -19.22 -0.40
N ASP A 126 -12.57 -18.52 0.13
CA ASP A 126 -12.77 -17.26 0.85
C ASP A 126 -13.53 -16.25 -0.02
N VAL A 127 -13.17 -16.12 -1.30
CA VAL A 127 -13.83 -15.21 -2.24
C VAL A 127 -15.29 -15.57 -2.44
N ARG A 128 -15.62 -16.87 -2.49
CA ARG A 128 -17.00 -17.34 -2.63
C ARG A 128 -17.84 -16.87 -1.43
N ILE A 129 -17.32 -17.03 -0.21
CA ILE A 129 -18.02 -16.64 1.02
C ILE A 129 -18.17 -15.11 1.09
N ILE A 130 -17.12 -14.34 0.79
CA ILE A 130 -17.21 -12.87 0.76
C ILE A 130 -18.26 -12.41 -0.27
N SER A 131 -18.35 -13.10 -1.41
CA SER A 131 -19.28 -12.76 -2.48
C SER A 131 -20.76 -12.98 -2.12
N GLU A 132 -21.06 -13.66 -1.01
CA GLU A 132 -22.42 -13.76 -0.45
C GLU A 132 -22.93 -12.37 0.02
N TYR A 133 -22.02 -11.47 0.42
CA TYR A 133 -22.34 -10.13 0.95
C TYR A 133 -21.85 -9.00 0.03
N ILE A 134 -20.83 -9.25 -0.79
CA ILE A 134 -20.31 -8.32 -1.79
C ILE A 134 -20.50 -8.94 -3.19
N PRO A 135 -21.67 -8.77 -3.82
CA PRO A 135 -21.98 -9.45 -5.07
C PRO A 135 -21.05 -9.02 -6.21
N ASN A 136 -20.73 -9.93 -7.13
CA ASN A 136 -19.82 -9.68 -8.26
C ASN A 136 -18.38 -9.30 -7.88
N LEU A 137 -17.95 -9.63 -6.65
CA LEU A 137 -16.58 -9.37 -6.20
C LEU A 137 -15.56 -10.01 -7.14
N SER A 138 -14.65 -9.18 -7.65
CA SER A 138 -13.58 -9.60 -8.55
C SER A 138 -12.25 -8.93 -8.20
N TYR A 139 -11.15 -9.49 -8.70
CA TYR A 139 -9.79 -9.03 -8.39
C TYR A 139 -9.02 -8.79 -9.68
N ALA A 140 -8.34 -7.64 -9.78
CA ALA A 140 -7.46 -7.34 -10.90
C ALA A 140 -6.26 -8.31 -10.99
N ILE A 141 -5.88 -8.93 -9.87
CA ILE A 141 -4.81 -9.92 -9.78
C ILE A 141 -5.39 -11.19 -9.16
N GLY A 142 -5.10 -12.35 -9.76
CA GLY A 142 -5.61 -13.63 -9.28
C GLY A 142 -5.25 -13.95 -7.83
N VAL A 143 -6.21 -14.50 -7.09
CA VAL A 143 -6.01 -14.95 -5.70
C VAL A 143 -5.12 -16.18 -5.67
N LYS A 144 -4.00 -16.07 -4.95
CA LYS A 144 -3.03 -17.15 -4.70
C LYS A 144 -2.81 -17.32 -3.20
N THR A 145 -2.71 -18.57 -2.78
CA THR A 145 -2.39 -18.95 -1.40
C THR A 145 -0.94 -18.60 -1.08
N GLU A 146 -0.72 -18.03 0.11
CA GLU A 146 0.61 -17.78 0.62
C GLU A 146 1.21 -19.08 1.20
N LYS A 147 2.43 -19.43 0.77
CA LYS A 147 3.10 -20.72 1.08
C LYS A 147 3.07 -21.12 2.55
N ASP A 148 3.15 -20.16 3.46
CA ASP A 148 3.28 -20.38 4.91
C ASP A 148 2.02 -19.95 5.69
N SER A 149 0.88 -19.86 4.99
CA SER A 149 -0.40 -19.40 5.54
C SER A 149 -1.50 -20.41 5.29
N VAL A 150 -2.16 -20.86 6.36
CA VAL A 150 -3.32 -21.75 6.28
C VAL A 150 -4.57 -20.94 5.95
N ARG A 151 -5.00 -20.06 6.86
CA ARG A 151 -6.20 -19.22 6.68
C ARG A 151 -5.90 -17.82 6.17
N LEU A 152 -5.04 -17.07 6.85
CA LEU A 152 -4.77 -15.66 6.53
C LEU A 152 -3.36 -15.44 5.99
N LYS A 153 -3.22 -14.52 5.02
CA LYS A 153 -1.91 -14.09 4.47
C LYS A 153 -1.08 -13.32 5.50
N LYS A 154 -0.29 -14.03 6.30
CA LYS A 154 0.49 -13.48 7.43
C LYS A 154 1.28 -12.22 7.06
N LYS A 155 1.86 -12.15 5.85
CA LYS A 155 2.67 -10.98 5.42
C LYS A 155 1.85 -9.70 5.24
N ARG A 156 0.58 -9.82 4.87
CA ARG A 156 -0.33 -8.66 4.67
C ARG A 156 -0.85 -8.11 6.00
N PHE A 157 -0.87 -8.96 7.02
CA PHE A 157 -1.36 -8.61 8.35
C PHE A 157 -0.26 -8.13 9.30
N TYR A 158 0.83 -8.89 9.49
CA TYR A 158 1.78 -8.60 10.58
C TYR A 158 3.23 -9.08 10.37
N SER A 159 3.45 -10.16 9.60
CA SER A 159 4.69 -10.93 9.70
C SER A 159 5.87 -10.33 8.95
N HIS A 160 5.60 -9.48 7.96
CA HIS A 160 6.62 -8.81 7.17
C HIS A 160 6.32 -7.32 7.16
N THR A 161 7.05 -6.57 7.99
CA THR A 161 6.80 -5.15 8.31
C THR A 161 6.54 -4.27 7.10
N ARG A 162 7.37 -4.41 6.06
CA ARG A 162 7.24 -3.66 4.79
C ARG A 162 6.08 -4.10 3.87
N ARG A 163 5.35 -5.16 4.23
CA ARG A 163 4.26 -5.76 3.46
C ARG A 163 2.92 -5.77 4.20
N ILE A 164 2.89 -5.30 5.45
CA ILE A 164 1.65 -5.00 6.17
C ILE A 164 0.90 -3.96 5.35
N TRP A 165 -0.26 -4.33 4.81
CA TRP A 165 -0.88 -3.58 3.72
C TRP A 165 -1.17 -2.12 4.09
N LEU A 166 -1.82 -1.88 5.23
CA LEU A 166 -2.18 -0.52 5.67
C LEU A 166 -0.93 0.33 5.94
N LYS A 167 0.13 -0.25 6.52
CA LYS A 167 1.44 0.43 6.68
C LYS A 167 2.00 0.82 5.32
N THR A 168 1.99 -0.13 4.39
CA THR A 168 2.51 0.06 3.04
C THR A 168 1.75 1.18 2.32
N LEU A 169 0.42 1.22 2.41
CA LEU A 169 -0.39 2.30 1.83
C LEU A 169 -0.05 3.66 2.44
N TRP A 170 0.02 3.75 3.77
CA TRP A 170 0.33 5.02 4.45
C TRP A 170 1.69 5.57 4.02
N TRP A 171 2.74 4.73 4.01
CA TRP A 171 4.07 5.16 3.59
C TRP A 171 4.12 5.55 2.12
N TYR A 172 3.37 4.85 1.27
CA TYR A 172 3.27 5.20 -0.13
C TYR A 172 2.68 6.60 -0.34
N ILE A 173 1.61 6.93 0.38
CA ILE A 173 1.02 8.28 0.32
C ILE A 173 1.94 9.31 0.95
N HIS A 174 2.51 9.06 2.13
CA HIS A 174 3.40 9.99 2.80
C HIS A 174 4.57 10.43 1.91
N LEU A 175 5.21 9.46 1.25
CA LEU A 175 6.35 9.71 0.37
C LEU A 175 5.94 10.19 -1.03
N GLY A 176 4.68 10.03 -1.41
CA GLY A 176 4.08 10.55 -2.64
C GLY A 176 3.30 11.84 -2.46
N TRP A 177 3.21 12.37 -1.23
CA TRP A 177 2.32 13.48 -0.89
C TRP A 177 2.66 14.75 -1.66
N GLN A 178 1.66 15.37 -2.28
CA GLN A 178 1.81 16.58 -3.10
C GLN A 178 1.19 17.83 -2.45
N GLY A 179 1.00 17.79 -1.13
CA GLY A 179 0.42 18.89 -0.34
C GLY A 179 -1.07 18.68 -0.02
N ASP A 180 -1.82 18.07 -0.93
CA ASP A 180 -3.23 17.73 -0.72
C ASP A 180 -3.63 16.41 -1.40
N SER A 181 -4.78 15.87 -1.01
CA SER A 181 -5.30 14.58 -1.48
C SER A 181 -5.60 14.56 -2.98
N LYS A 182 -6.08 15.66 -3.55
CA LYS A 182 -6.43 15.74 -4.98
C LYS A 182 -5.15 15.75 -5.82
N SER A 183 -4.20 16.63 -5.49
CA SER A 183 -2.91 16.71 -6.20
C SER A 183 -2.13 15.39 -6.08
N THR A 184 -2.18 14.76 -4.89
CA THR A 184 -1.56 13.45 -4.66
C THR A 184 -2.22 12.35 -5.49
N TYR A 185 -3.55 12.33 -5.57
CA TYR A 185 -4.27 11.39 -6.42
C TYR A 185 -3.88 11.56 -7.90
N GLU A 186 -3.85 12.79 -8.40
CA GLU A 186 -3.51 13.07 -9.81
C GLU A 186 -2.10 12.58 -10.19
N VAL A 187 -1.13 12.72 -9.28
CA VAL A 187 0.25 12.24 -9.50
C VAL A 187 0.34 10.71 -9.44
N LEU A 188 -0.47 10.06 -8.60
CA LEU A 188 -0.34 8.62 -8.34
C LEU A 188 -1.30 7.73 -9.14
N LYS A 189 -2.40 8.25 -9.68
CA LYS A 189 -3.50 7.45 -10.27
C LYS A 189 -3.11 6.48 -11.39
N ASN A 190 -2.06 6.79 -12.15
CA ASN A 190 -1.59 5.96 -13.27
C ASN A 190 -0.50 4.96 -12.87
N ASN A 191 -0.16 4.86 -11.59
CA ASN A 191 0.85 3.93 -11.12
C ASN A 191 0.32 2.50 -11.03
N GLY A 192 1.24 1.53 -11.04
CA GLY A 192 0.93 0.13 -10.75
C GLY A 192 1.08 -0.22 -9.26
N THR A 193 0.35 -1.24 -8.78
CA THR A 193 0.49 -1.79 -7.42
C THR A 193 1.94 -2.17 -7.06
N ASN A 194 2.78 -2.51 -8.05
CA ASN A 194 4.17 -2.89 -7.81
C ASN A 194 5.07 -1.70 -7.46
N ILE A 195 4.74 -0.47 -7.89
CA ILE A 195 5.53 0.74 -7.62
C ILE A 195 5.65 0.96 -6.11
N ILE A 196 4.55 0.75 -5.39
CA ILE A 196 4.46 0.77 -3.93
C ILE A 196 5.56 -0.09 -3.28
N SER A 197 5.70 -1.34 -3.73
CA SER A 197 6.66 -2.30 -3.17
C SER A 197 8.11 -1.87 -3.41
N HIS A 198 8.43 -1.37 -4.60
CA HIS A 198 9.81 -0.98 -4.96
C HIS A 198 10.33 0.19 -4.13
N PHE A 199 9.42 1.05 -3.67
CA PHE A 199 9.74 2.23 -2.92
C PHE A 199 10.00 1.95 -1.44
N ILE A 200 9.16 1.11 -0.84
CA ILE A 200 9.16 0.83 0.60
C ILE A 200 10.23 -0.20 0.98
N GLU A 201 10.66 -1.04 0.04
CA GLU A 201 11.64 -2.11 0.30
C GLU A 201 13.12 -1.66 0.31
N ARG A 202 13.43 -0.40 -0.06
CA ARG A 202 14.82 0.03 -0.38
C ARG A 202 15.51 1.15 0.47
N PRO A 203 14.98 1.67 1.59
CA PRO A 203 15.75 2.68 2.33
C PRO A 203 16.88 2.03 3.14
N GLY A 204 18.13 2.20 2.70
CA GLY A 204 19.34 1.81 3.45
C GLY A 204 19.78 2.82 4.50
N ARG A 205 19.38 4.09 4.39
CA ARG A 205 19.74 5.21 5.28
C ARG A 205 18.53 6.04 5.75
N GLY A 206 17.33 5.45 5.74
CA GLY A 206 16.06 6.16 5.93
C GLY A 206 15.42 6.62 4.62
N TYR A 207 14.22 7.18 4.69
CA TYR A 207 13.50 7.68 3.54
C TYR A 207 13.94 9.11 3.20
N ARG A 208 14.30 9.35 1.94
CA ARG A 208 14.57 10.70 1.41
C ARG A 208 13.25 11.30 0.90
N GLU A 209 12.40 11.72 1.83
CA GLU A 209 11.01 12.15 1.59
C GLU A 209 10.87 13.12 0.40
N GLN A 210 11.63 14.22 0.39
CA GLN A 210 11.53 15.22 -0.67
C GLN A 210 11.94 14.67 -2.04
N LEU A 211 13.04 13.92 -2.10
CA LEU A 211 13.49 13.27 -3.33
C LEU A 211 12.41 12.35 -3.88
N PHE A 212 11.80 11.57 -3.00
CA PHE A 212 10.77 10.61 -3.35
C PHE A 212 9.49 11.26 -3.90
N ARG A 213 9.07 12.39 -3.31
CA ARG A 213 7.96 13.21 -3.85
C ARG A 213 8.28 13.75 -5.24
N CYS A 214 9.49 14.29 -5.43
CA CYS A 214 9.94 14.80 -6.72
C CYS A 214 10.03 13.68 -7.78
N MET A 215 10.48 12.48 -7.40
CA MET A 215 10.55 11.33 -8.29
C MET A 215 9.16 10.86 -8.74
N LEU A 216 8.19 10.76 -7.83
CA LEU A 216 6.83 10.38 -8.18
C LEU A 216 6.15 11.44 -9.05
N TYR A 217 6.38 12.73 -8.75
CA TYR A 217 5.92 13.83 -9.60
C TYR A 217 6.53 13.75 -11.01
N ALA A 218 7.86 13.63 -11.12
CA ALA A 218 8.55 13.51 -12.41
C ALA A 218 8.06 12.30 -13.22
N PHE A 219 7.83 11.16 -12.56
CA PHE A 219 7.26 9.97 -13.20
C PHE A 219 5.85 10.21 -13.76
N SER A 220 5.01 10.95 -13.04
CA SER A 220 3.66 11.28 -13.49
C SER A 220 3.64 12.20 -14.73
N MET A 221 4.73 12.91 -15.00
CA MET A 221 4.89 13.78 -16.16
C MET A 221 5.34 13.03 -17.44
N LEU A 222 5.72 11.75 -17.33
CA LEU A 222 6.07 10.96 -18.50
C LEU A 222 4.85 10.71 -19.40
N PRO A 223 5.03 10.53 -20.72
CA PRO A 223 3.93 10.16 -21.61
C PRO A 223 3.29 8.83 -21.24
N GLU A 224 4.08 7.88 -20.73
CA GLU A 224 3.63 6.54 -20.32
C GLU A 224 4.27 6.13 -18.98
N GLN A 225 3.44 5.85 -17.96
CA GLN A 225 3.90 5.38 -16.65
C GLN A 225 4.07 3.86 -16.63
N ARG A 226 5.24 3.38 -17.06
CA ARG A 226 5.55 1.93 -17.01
C ARG A 226 6.31 1.55 -15.75
N ASP A 227 5.91 0.42 -15.18
CA ASP A 227 6.59 -0.26 -14.06
C ASP A 227 8.10 -0.47 -14.33
N LYS A 228 8.48 -0.81 -15.57
CA LYS A 228 9.88 -1.06 -15.96
C LYS A 228 10.72 0.22 -15.85
N THR A 229 10.18 1.33 -16.34
CA THR A 229 10.82 2.65 -16.36
C THR A 229 11.05 3.14 -14.94
N PHE A 230 10.03 3.03 -14.08
CA PHE A 230 10.18 3.38 -12.67
C PHE A 230 11.25 2.55 -11.95
N ARG A 231 11.28 1.24 -12.18
CA ARG A 231 12.30 0.36 -11.58
C ARG A 231 13.71 0.70 -12.06
N ALA A 232 13.87 1.05 -13.34
CA ALA A 232 15.14 1.48 -13.91
C ALA A 232 15.61 2.81 -13.30
N ALA A 233 14.72 3.81 -13.20
CA ALA A 233 15.00 5.07 -12.53
C ALA A 233 15.36 4.89 -11.05
N ALA A 234 14.64 4.06 -10.31
CA ALA A 234 14.97 3.77 -8.91
C ALA A 234 16.36 3.10 -8.74
N LYS A 235 16.77 2.23 -9.68
CA LYS A 235 18.12 1.64 -9.68
C LYS A 235 19.19 2.68 -10.01
N LEU A 236 18.94 3.52 -11.02
CA LEU A 236 19.86 4.58 -11.42
C LEU A 236 20.03 5.63 -10.30
N ASN A 237 18.94 6.00 -9.63
CA ASN A 237 18.96 6.88 -8.47
C ASN A 237 19.91 6.36 -7.38
N LEU A 238 19.81 5.07 -7.05
CA LEU A 238 20.68 4.44 -6.06
C LEU A 238 22.16 4.53 -6.45
N ALA A 239 22.48 4.32 -7.73
CA ALA A 239 23.85 4.44 -8.23
C ALA A 239 24.36 5.89 -8.20
N LYS A 240 23.54 6.86 -8.65
CA LYS A 240 23.90 8.27 -8.67
C LYS A 240 24.06 8.87 -7.26
N CYS A 241 23.21 8.45 -6.31
CA CYS A 241 23.27 8.91 -4.92
C CYS A 241 24.56 8.48 -4.17
N VAL A 242 25.43 7.66 -4.77
CA VAL A 242 26.74 7.32 -4.20
C VAL A 242 27.73 8.48 -4.33
N SER A 243 27.68 9.23 -5.44
CA SER A 243 28.66 10.28 -5.76
C SER A 243 28.05 11.67 -5.88
N LEU A 244 26.72 11.77 -5.93
CA LEU A 244 26.00 13.01 -6.09
C LEU A 244 24.88 13.08 -5.06
N GLU A 245 24.71 14.26 -4.47
CA GLU A 245 23.64 14.54 -3.52
C GLU A 245 22.51 15.31 -4.25
N PRO A 246 21.34 14.69 -4.52
CA PRO A 246 20.24 15.32 -5.25
C PRO A 246 19.84 16.71 -4.74
N ALA A 247 19.86 16.93 -3.43
CA ALA A 247 19.54 18.22 -2.82
C ALA A 247 20.54 19.34 -3.18
N LEU A 248 21.77 18.97 -3.57
CA LEU A 248 22.85 19.89 -3.94
C LEU A 248 23.01 20.05 -5.45
N THR A 249 22.13 19.43 -6.25
CA THR A 249 22.10 19.67 -7.70
C THR A 249 21.48 21.04 -8.01
N ASP A 250 21.87 21.63 -9.14
CA ASP A 250 21.23 22.87 -9.59
C ASP A 250 19.74 22.60 -9.88
N GLY A 251 18.86 23.37 -9.23
CA GLY A 251 17.41 23.10 -9.21
C GLY A 251 16.95 22.00 -8.23
N GLY A 252 17.83 21.47 -7.38
CA GLY A 252 17.52 20.55 -6.28
C GLY A 252 16.92 19.22 -6.72
N GLU A 253 16.21 18.54 -5.81
CA GLU A 253 15.64 17.21 -6.08
C GLU A 253 14.62 17.21 -7.22
N THR A 254 13.96 18.35 -7.48
CA THR A 254 13.01 18.49 -8.59
C THR A 254 13.71 18.32 -9.93
N GLN A 255 14.77 19.11 -10.17
CA GLN A 255 15.51 19.05 -11.43
C GLN A 255 16.26 17.72 -11.56
N TYR A 256 16.86 17.24 -10.47
CA TYR A 256 17.48 15.91 -10.43
C TYR A 256 16.51 14.80 -10.85
N SER A 257 15.30 14.78 -10.28
CA SER A 257 14.31 13.73 -10.55
C SER A 257 13.83 13.76 -11.99
N LYS A 258 13.63 14.96 -12.56
CA LYS A 258 13.31 15.12 -13.98
C LYS A 258 14.42 14.52 -14.86
N MET A 259 15.66 14.96 -14.67
CA MET A 259 16.81 14.46 -15.45
C MET A 259 17.00 12.94 -15.31
N LEU A 260 16.73 12.40 -14.13
CA LEU A 260 16.81 10.96 -13.87
C LEU A 260 15.82 10.17 -14.73
N PHE A 261 14.57 10.64 -14.82
CA PHE A 261 13.53 9.97 -15.62
C PHE A 261 13.70 10.22 -17.11
N ASP A 262 14.10 11.41 -17.54
CA ASP A 262 14.44 11.72 -18.93
C ASP A 262 15.54 10.76 -19.42
N GLU A 263 16.64 10.60 -18.67
CA GLU A 263 17.73 9.69 -19.04
C GLU A 263 17.29 8.23 -19.21
N VAL A 264 16.39 7.76 -18.34
CA VAL A 264 15.88 6.38 -18.42
C VAL A 264 14.89 6.23 -19.57
N TYR A 265 14.02 7.21 -19.77
CA TYR A 265 13.00 7.17 -20.81
C TYR A 265 13.63 7.25 -22.20
N ASP A 266 14.59 8.14 -22.42
CA ASP A 266 15.30 8.29 -23.69
C ASP A 266 16.04 7.00 -24.08
N LYS A 267 16.69 6.34 -23.12
CA LYS A 267 17.34 5.02 -23.33
C LYS A 267 16.34 3.92 -23.69
N GLU A 268 15.12 3.96 -23.16
CA GLU A 268 14.10 2.97 -23.52
C GLU A 268 13.56 3.22 -24.92
N VAL A 269 13.41 4.47 -25.34
CA VAL A 269 12.96 4.82 -26.70
C VAL A 269 14.01 4.44 -27.73
N SER A 270 15.29 4.77 -27.50
CA SER A 270 16.37 4.46 -28.46
C SER A 270 16.53 2.97 -28.73
N VAL A 271 16.38 2.12 -27.70
CA VAL A 271 16.45 0.65 -27.86
C VAL A 271 15.27 0.11 -28.68
N HIS A 272 14.09 0.72 -28.55
CA HIS A 272 12.92 0.32 -29.33
C HIS A 272 13.03 0.72 -30.82
N ASP A 273 13.67 1.85 -31.11
CA ASP A 273 13.93 2.28 -32.49
C ASP A 273 14.98 1.40 -33.19
N ASP A 274 16.01 0.96 -32.46
CA ASP A 274 17.05 0.05 -32.99
C ASP A 274 16.47 -1.35 -33.29
N GLU A 275 15.67 -1.94 -32.40
CA GLU A 275 15.03 -3.27 -32.61
C GLU A 275 13.96 -3.26 -33.72
N GLY A 276 13.40 -2.10 -34.06
CA GLY A 276 12.47 -1.92 -35.17
C GLY A 276 13.14 -1.78 -36.54
N SER A 277 14.45 -1.48 -36.57
CA SER A 277 15.21 -1.27 -37.80
C SER A 277 15.82 -2.54 -38.39
N ASP A 278 15.82 -3.65 -37.63
CA ASP A 278 16.36 -4.95 -38.05
C ASP A 278 15.32 -5.85 -38.77
N ILE A 279 14.17 -5.31 -39.17
CA ILE A 279 13.08 -6.04 -39.88
C ILE A 279 12.72 -5.38 -41.23
N GLU A 280 13.67 -4.75 -41.92
CA GLU A 280 13.54 -4.43 -43.36
C GLU A 280 14.61 -5.13 -44.21
#